data_AF-A0A530L940-F1
#
_entry.id   AF-A0A530L940-F1
#
_cell.length_a   1.000
_cell.length_b   1.000
_cell.length_c   1.000
_cell.angle_alpha   90.00
_cell.angle_beta   90.00
_cell.angle_gamma   90.00
#
_symmetry.space_group_name_H-M   'P 1'
#
loop_
_entity.id
_entity.type
_entity.pdbx_description
1 polymer ?
#
loop_
_entity_poly.entity_id
_entity_poly.type
_entity_poly.pdbx_seq_one_letter_code
_entity_poly.pdbx_strand_id
1 'polypeptide(L)'
;FILLSACLSEKERARTHAVAAADYWGKTRLRRFIAEDMLSSVLIHRQWTDETQHPISIMLSVLDQGHSLILFPEGTRNMTDEPLLPFRSGLYNLSMARPDVELIPCWIENMSR
;
A
#
# COMPACT_ATOMS: atom_id res chain seq x y z
N PHE A 1 1.56 3.26 7.04
CA PHE A 1 0.16 2.79 6.95
C PHE A 1 -0.68 3.28 8.13
N ILE A 2 -0.40 2.86 9.37
CA ILE A 2 -1.23 3.22 10.54
C ILE A 2 -1.36 4.74 10.70
N LEU A 3 -0.26 5.50 10.62
CA LEU A 3 -0.28 6.95 10.73
C LEU A 3 -1.22 7.61 9.69
N LEU A 4 -1.04 7.27 8.41
CA LEU A 4 -1.90 7.78 7.33
C LEU A 4 -3.36 7.38 7.54
N SER A 5 -3.62 6.13 7.93
CA SER A 5 -4.98 5.64 8.20
C SER A 5 -5.65 6.36 9.38
N ALA A 6 -4.87 6.74 10.40
CA ALA A 6 -5.37 7.50 11.54
C ALA A 6 -5.71 8.96 11.20
N CYS A 7 -5.16 9.50 10.11
CA CYS A 7 -5.50 10.83 9.59
C CYS A 7 -6.79 10.84 8.77
N LEU A 8 -7.31 9.68 8.37
CA LEU A 8 -8.54 9.57 7.59
C LEU A 8 -9.77 9.53 8.50
N SER A 9 -10.89 10.10 8.05
CA SER A 9 -12.18 9.89 8.72
C SER A 9 -12.60 8.42 8.64
N GLU A 10 -13.54 8.01 9.49
CA GLU A 10 -14.01 6.62 9.53
C GLU A 10 -14.53 6.13 8.17
N LYS A 11 -15.26 6.97 7.44
CA LYS A 11 -15.82 6.65 6.12
C LYS A 11 -14.73 6.46 5.07
N GLU A 12 -13.71 7.33 5.06
CA GLU A 12 -12.57 7.24 4.15
C GLU A 12 -11.72 6.01 4.46
N ARG A 13 -11.44 5.78 5.75
CA ARG A 13 -10.68 4.62 6.21
C ARG A 13 -11.34 3.30 5.81
N ALA A 14 -12.66 3.20 5.87
CA ALA A 14 -13.40 2.00 5.47
C ALA A 14 -13.26 1.67 3.96
N ARG A 15 -12.93 2.66 3.13
CA ARG A 15 -12.74 2.52 1.68
C ARG A 15 -11.28 2.65 1.25
N THR A 16 -10.34 2.72 2.20
CA THR A 16 -8.92 2.91 1.92
C THR A 16 -8.14 1.67 2.32
N HIS A 17 -7.40 1.10 1.37
CA HIS A 17 -6.68 -0.14 1.55
C HIS A 17 -5.18 0.11 1.60
N ALA A 18 -4.51 -0.46 2.61
CA ALA A 18 -3.06 -0.49 2.64
C ALA A 18 -2.54 -1.59 1.71
N VAL A 19 -1.76 -1.22 0.69
CA VAL A 19 -1.05 -2.17 -0.17
C VAL A 19 0.26 -2.55 0.50
N ALA A 20 0.41 -3.82 0.81
CA ALA A 20 1.61 -4.31 1.48
C ALA A 20 2.03 -5.67 0.96
N ALA A 21 3.34 -5.90 0.96
CA ALA A 21 3.88 -7.17 0.52
C ALA A 21 3.52 -8.28 1.52
N ALA A 22 3.11 -9.45 1.02
CA ALA A 22 2.62 -10.56 1.84
C ALA A 22 3.67 -11.06 2.86
N ASP A 23 4.95 -10.94 2.51
CA ASP A 23 6.10 -11.25 3.36
C ASP A 23 6.27 -10.30 4.56
N TYR A 24 5.68 -9.10 4.50
CA TYR A 24 5.74 -8.11 5.58
C TYR A 24 4.83 -8.46 6.77
N TRP A 25 3.61 -8.93 6.49
CA TRP A 25 2.60 -9.20 7.52
C TRP A 25 2.69 -10.61 8.11
N GLY A 26 3.26 -11.57 7.37
CA GLY A 26 3.30 -12.99 7.79
C GLY A 26 4.23 -13.33 8.95
N LYS A 27 5.09 -12.42 9.43
CA LYS A 27 6.14 -12.73 10.42
C LYS A 27 5.68 -12.76 11.89
N THR A 28 4.51 -12.20 12.25
CA THR A 28 4.09 -12.11 13.66
C THR A 28 2.57 -12.07 13.79
N ARG A 29 2.01 -12.79 14.79
CA ARG A 29 0.55 -12.85 15.04
C ARG A 29 -0.08 -11.46 15.22
N LEU A 30 0.63 -10.52 15.84
CA LEU A 30 0.20 -9.13 16.01
C LEU A 30 0.09 -8.36 14.68
N ARG A 31 1.02 -8.61 13.75
CA ARG A 31 1.03 -7.99 12.42
C ARG A 31 -0.14 -8.50 11.58
N ARG A 32 -0.41 -9.81 11.63
CA ARG A 32 -1.58 -10.40 10.98
C ARG A 32 -2.90 -9.79 11.50
N PHE A 33 -3.04 -9.60 12.81
CA PHE A 33 -4.23 -8.98 13.41
C PHE A 33 -4.46 -7.54 12.90
N ILE A 34 -3.40 -6.72 12.80
CA ILE A 34 -3.50 -5.34 12.28
C ILE A 34 -3.86 -5.33 10.78
N ALA A 35 -3.38 -6.32 10.01
CA ALA A 35 -3.67 -6.45 8.59
C ALA A 35 -5.14 -6.84 8.32
N GLU A 36 -5.68 -7.76 9.12
CA GLU A 36 -7.03 -8.31 8.98
C GLU A 36 -8.12 -7.37 9.53
N ASP A 37 -7.87 -6.66 10.64
CA ASP A 37 -8.93 -5.97 11.40
C ASP A 37 -8.97 -4.43 11.20
N MET A 38 -7.85 -3.78 10.85
CA MET A 38 -7.78 -2.30 10.81
C MET A 38 -7.49 -1.66 9.45
N LEU A 39 -6.94 -2.37 8.48
CA LEU A 39 -6.39 -1.75 7.25
C LEU A 39 -6.93 -2.32 5.93
N SER A 40 -7.88 -3.26 5.98
CA SER A 40 -8.41 -3.99 4.81
C SER A 40 -7.30 -4.32 3.79
N SER A 41 -6.18 -4.84 4.29
CA SER A 41 -4.92 -4.75 3.55
C SER A 41 -4.95 -5.58 2.27
N VAL A 42 -4.50 -4.99 1.17
CA VAL A 42 -4.28 -5.70 -0.09
C VAL A 42 -2.88 -6.32 -0.04
N LEU A 43 -2.83 -7.64 0.15
CA LEU A 43 -1.58 -8.39 0.19
C LEU A 43 -1.09 -8.68 -1.22
N ILE A 44 0.12 -8.22 -1.54
CA ILE A 44 0.75 -8.46 -2.84
C ILE A 44 1.93 -9.43 -2.71
N HIS A 45 2.03 -10.38 -3.64
CA HIS A 45 3.16 -11.30 -3.72
C HIS A 45 4.20 -10.74 -4.70
N ARG A 46 5.48 -10.77 -4.31
CA ARG A 46 6.59 -10.32 -5.19
C ARG A 46 6.92 -11.33 -6.29
N GLN A 47 6.58 -12.59 -6.06
CA GLN A 47 6.70 -13.68 -7.03
C GLN A 47 5.30 -14.23 -7.19
N TRP A 48 4.80 -14.23 -8.42
CA TRP A 48 3.51 -14.79 -8.79
C TRP A 48 3.72 -15.72 -9.97
N THR A 49 3.01 -16.84 -9.96
CA THR A 49 2.97 -17.79 -11.08
C THR A 49 1.67 -17.69 -11.88
N ASP A 50 0.67 -17.01 -11.32
CA ASP A 50 -0.65 -16.80 -11.90
C ASP A 50 -0.88 -15.29 -12.07
N GLU A 51 -1.42 -14.89 -13.21
CA GLU A 51 -1.83 -13.50 -13.52
C GLU A 51 -2.88 -12.97 -12.52
N THR A 52 -3.70 -13.85 -11.95
CA THR A 52 -4.66 -13.46 -10.90
C THR A 52 -3.99 -12.96 -9.62
N GLN A 53 -2.73 -13.34 -9.40
CA GLN A 53 -1.91 -12.91 -8.26
C GLN A 53 -1.02 -11.71 -8.61
N HIS A 54 -1.10 -11.19 -9.84
CA HIS A 54 -0.28 -10.08 -10.29
C HIS A 54 -0.60 -8.82 -9.46
N PRO A 55 0.39 -8.22 -8.75
CA PRO A 55 0.15 -7.11 -7.83
C PRO A 55 -0.59 -5.91 -8.44
N ILE A 56 -0.26 -5.55 -9.67
CA ILE A 56 -0.91 -4.43 -10.38
C ILE A 56 -2.39 -4.75 -10.62
N SER A 57 -2.72 -5.96 -11.07
CA SER A 57 -4.10 -6.36 -11.36
C SER A 57 -4.97 -6.33 -10.11
N ILE A 58 -4.43 -6.75 -8.97
CA ILE A 58 -5.11 -6.68 -7.68
C ILE A 58 -5.33 -5.22 -7.25
N MET A 59 -4.31 -4.37 -7.39
CA MET A 59 -4.45 -2.95 -7.05
C MET A 59 -5.47 -2.24 -7.96
N LEU A 60 -5.46 -2.53 -9.26
CA LEU A 60 -6.43 -1.98 -10.21
C LEU A 60 -7.85 -2.39 -9.87
N SER A 61 -8.09 -3.65 -9.49
CA SER A 61 -9.43 -4.11 -9.13
C SER A 61 -10.00 -3.41 -7.90
N VAL A 62 -9.14 -2.99 -6.95
CA VAL A 62 -9.55 -2.17 -5.80
C VAL A 62 -9.91 -0.75 -6.25
N LEU A 63 -9.10 -0.14 -7.10
CA LEU A 63 -9.39 1.19 -7.66
C LEU A 63 -10.69 1.19 -8.47
N ASP A 64 -10.96 0.13 -9.24
CA ASP A 64 -12.18 -0.04 -10.05
C ASP A 64 -13.46 -0.16 -9.20
N GLN A 65 -13.33 -0.55 -7.93
CA GLN A 65 -14.44 -0.53 -6.96
C GLN A 65 -14.69 0.88 -6.38
N GLY A 66 -13.93 1.88 -6.82
CA GLY A 66 -13.98 3.25 -6.30
C GLY A 66 -13.37 3.39 -4.91
N HIS A 67 -12.43 2.51 -4.56
CA HIS A 67 -11.71 2.53 -3.29
C HIS A 67 -10.33 3.16 -3.46
N SER A 68 -9.73 3.60 -2.36
CA SER A 68 -8.42 4.26 -2.33
C SER A 68 -7.32 3.30 -1.91
N LEU A 69 -6.09 3.57 -2.35
CA LEU A 69 -4.90 2.80 -1.98
C LEU A 69 -3.89 3.67 -1.24
N ILE A 70 -3.37 3.17 -0.13
CA ILE A 70 -2.13 3.67 0.47
C ILE A 70 -1.02 2.72 0.05
N LEU A 71 0.01 3.25 -0.62
CA LEU A 71 1.17 2.48 -1.06
C LEU A 71 2.47 3.22 -0.74
N PHE A 72 3.55 2.46 -0.54
CA PHE A 72 4.90 3.00 -0.45
C PHE A 72 5.66 2.58 -1.71
N PRO A 73 5.97 3.52 -2.63
CA PRO A 73 6.53 3.18 -3.94
C PRO A 73 7.93 2.56 -3.86
N GLU A 74 8.64 2.73 -2.74
CA GLU A 74 9.93 2.09 -2.44
C GLU A 74 9.78 0.58 -2.14
N GLY A 75 8.60 0.17 -1.67
CA GLY A 75 8.26 -1.23 -1.33
C GLY A 75 8.94 -1.78 -0.07
N THR A 76 9.73 -0.98 0.63
CA THR A 76 10.40 -1.32 1.90
C THR A 76 10.49 -0.10 2.80
N ARG A 77 10.74 -0.29 4.10
CA ARG A 77 11.00 0.82 5.03
C ARG A 77 12.42 1.32 4.79
N ASN A 78 12.57 2.63 4.59
CA ASN A 78 13.88 3.25 4.57
C ASN A 78 14.53 3.17 5.97
N MET A 79 15.71 2.56 6.04
CA MET A 79 16.50 2.34 7.26
C MET A 79 17.90 2.97 7.14
N THR A 80 18.14 3.76 6.09
CA THR A 80 19.39 4.47 5.86
C THR A 80 19.21 5.96 6.19
N ASP A 81 20.28 6.74 6.08
CA ASP A 81 20.25 8.20 6.23
C ASP A 81 19.77 8.92 4.96
N GLU A 82 19.46 8.18 3.90
CA GLU A 82 18.90 8.75 2.67
C GLU A 82 17.50 9.29 2.94
N PRO A 83 17.10 10.44 2.36
CA PRO A 83 15.76 10.98 2.54
C PRO A 83 14.67 10.08 1.91
N LEU A 84 14.99 9.34 0.85
CA LEU A 84 14.05 8.52 0.08
C LEU A 84 14.77 7.42 -0.69
N LEU A 85 14.24 6.19 -0.71
CA LEU A 85 14.76 5.14 -1.60
C LEU A 85 14.19 5.27 -3.04
N PRO A 86 14.80 4.60 -4.03
CA PRO A 86 14.29 4.59 -5.39
C PRO A 86 12.87 4.02 -5.49
N PHE A 87 12.03 4.69 -6.28
CA PHE A 87 10.67 4.23 -6.55
C PHE A 87 10.66 3.03 -7.48
N ARG A 88 9.76 2.09 -7.23
CA ARG A 88 9.45 0.98 -8.13
C ARG A 88 8.46 1.42 -9.21
N SER A 89 8.52 0.78 -10.37
CA SER A 89 7.67 1.07 -11.53
C SER A 89 6.17 0.83 -11.33
N GLY A 90 5.77 0.17 -10.23
CA GLY A 90 4.37 -0.12 -9.97
C GLY A 90 3.48 1.12 -9.89
N LEU A 91 3.97 2.21 -9.29
CA LEU A 91 3.25 3.49 -9.24
C LEU A 91 3.02 4.06 -10.64
N TYR A 92 4.06 4.03 -11.49
CA TYR A 92 3.96 4.48 -12.89
C TYR A 92 2.90 3.66 -13.66
N ASN A 93 2.94 2.33 -13.55
CA ASN A 93 1.99 1.44 -14.22
C ASN A 93 0.55 1.68 -13.77
N LEU A 94 0.33 1.92 -12.47
CA LEU A 94 -1.00 2.28 -11.95
C LEU A 94 -1.48 3.61 -12.53
N SER A 95 -0.63 4.64 -12.53
CA SER A 95 -0.99 5.97 -13.04
C SER A 95 -1.32 5.97 -14.54
N MET A 96 -0.64 5.12 -15.32
CA MET A 96 -0.93 4.94 -16.74
C MET A 96 -2.22 4.17 -16.99
N ALA A 97 -2.51 3.17 -16.16
CA ALA A 97 -3.73 2.36 -16.31
C ALA A 97 -4.99 3.08 -15.81
N ARG A 98 -4.86 3.98 -14.82
CA ARG A 98 -5.96 4.77 -14.24
C ARG A 98 -5.55 6.25 -14.14
N PRO A 99 -5.48 6.95 -15.27
CA PRO A 99 -5.10 8.37 -15.30
C PRO A 99 -6.13 9.30 -14.64
N ASP A 100 -7.34 8.80 -14.43
CA ASP A 100 -8.45 9.46 -13.74
C ASP A 100 -8.36 9.37 -12.21
N VAL A 101 -7.52 8.47 -11.68
CA VAL A 101 -7.29 8.34 -10.24
C VAL A 101 -6.25 9.35 -9.78
N GLU A 102 -6.61 10.17 -8.79
CA GLU A 102 -5.73 11.19 -8.23
C GLU A 102 -4.58 10.57 -7.41
N LEU A 103 -3.36 11.04 -7.65
CA LEU A 103 -2.19 10.70 -6.84
C LEU A 103 -1.97 11.78 -5.78
N ILE A 104 -2.14 11.42 -4.51
CA ILE A 104 -1.88 12.30 -3.36
C ILE A 104 -0.50 11.98 -2.78
N PRO A 105 0.53 12.82 -3.02
CA PRO A 105 1.83 12.63 -2.41
C PRO A 105 1.79 12.97 -0.91
N CYS A 106 2.26 12.04 -0.08
CA CYS A 106 2.34 12.22 1.37
C CYS A 106 3.79 12.03 1.84
N TRP A 107 4.29 13.00 2.60
CA TRP A 107 5.61 12.93 3.25
C TRP A 107 5.44 12.57 4.72
N ILE A 108 6.26 11.64 5.22
CA ILE A 108 6.23 11.19 6.61
C ILE A 108 7.61 11.41 7.22
N GLU A 109 7.69 12.28 8.22
CA GLU A 109 8.90 12.54 9.00
C GLU A 109 8.83 11.94 10.40
N ASN A 110 10.00 11.83 11.05
CA ASN A 110 10.13 11.53 12.48
C ASN A 110 9.53 10.19 12.94
N MET A 111 9.59 9.14 12.11
CA MET A 111 9.09 7.80 12.43
C MET A 111 9.98 7.00 13.43
N SER A 112 10.99 7.61 14.03
CA SER A 112 12.02 6.96 14.88
C SER A 112 12.34 7.70 16.19
N ARG A 113 11.49 8.64 16.64
CA ARG A 113 11.60 9.22 17.98
C ARG A 113 10.78 8.44 19.00
#